data_AF-A0A6G3XMF0-F1
#
_entry.id   AF-A0A6G3XMF0-F1
#
_cell.length_a   1.000
_cell.length_b   1.000
_cell.length_c   1.000
_cell.angle_alpha   90.00
_cell.angle_beta   90.00
_cell.angle_gamma   90.00
#
_symmetry.space_group_name_H-M   'P 1'
#
loop_
_entity.id
_entity.type
_entity.pdbx_description
1 polymer ?
#
loop_
_entity_poly.entity_id
_entity_poly.type
_entity_poly.pdbx_seq_one_letter_code
_entity_poly.pdbx_strand_id
1 'polypeptide(L)'
;MRDILPDLRARCSDGIPFALATVVAVHGSAPRDPGAMLAVDAAGTVVGSVSGGCVEGDVYEVAREVLAGAGPRVVAYGISDDEAFGVGLTCGGTIEVLVRRYVSAVELADLAALLDLIAADRPVAEATVLSGAAETGARLVVRPSGAGPATGTLGSEGLDAAVTDDARGLLAQGHTATQWYGAHGQRRMQEVAVFIRTYAPPPRMLVFGAIDHAAATARIGSFLGYR
;
A
#
# COMPACT_ATOMS: atom_id res chain seq x y z
N MET A 1 1.89 -7.32 -6.56
CA MET A 1 2.03 -6.79 -5.19
C MET A 1 2.58 -7.83 -4.20
N ARG A 2 2.20 -9.12 -4.28
CA ARG A 2 2.85 -10.18 -3.47
C ARG A 2 4.28 -10.53 -3.92
N ASP A 3 4.71 -9.95 -5.03
CA ASP A 3 5.95 -10.22 -5.74
C ASP A 3 7.20 -9.89 -4.92
N ILE A 4 7.16 -8.89 -4.04
CA ILE A 4 8.31 -8.54 -3.19
C ILE A 4 8.15 -8.95 -1.72
N LEU A 5 7.05 -9.64 -1.36
CA LEU A 5 6.82 -10.07 0.02
C LEU A 5 7.98 -10.91 0.59
N PRO A 6 8.57 -11.88 -0.15
CA PRO A 6 9.69 -12.66 0.37
C PRO A 6 10.88 -11.79 0.76
N ASP A 7 11.27 -10.84 -0.10
CA ASP A 7 12.39 -9.93 0.14
C ASP A 7 12.13 -8.98 1.31
N LEU A 8 10.92 -8.44 1.43
CA LEU A 8 10.55 -7.60 2.56
C LEU A 8 10.60 -8.37 3.88
N ARG A 9 10.13 -9.63 3.88
CA ARG A 9 10.19 -10.50 5.07
C ARG A 9 11.61 -10.84 5.47
N ALA A 10 12.48 -11.14 4.50
CA ALA A 10 13.89 -11.39 4.73
C ALA A 10 14.56 -10.19 5.40
N ARG A 11 14.39 -8.99 4.83
CA ARG A 11 14.91 -7.74 5.40
C ARG A 11 14.43 -7.48 6.83
N CYS A 12 13.14 -7.72 7.12
CA CYS A 12 12.62 -7.57 8.48
C CYS A 12 13.24 -8.59 9.44
N SER A 13 13.40 -9.84 8.99
CA SER A 13 13.98 -10.93 9.79
C SER A 13 15.46 -10.71 10.09
N ASP A 14 16.18 -10.18 9.11
CA ASP A 14 17.62 -9.86 9.20
C ASP A 14 17.88 -8.52 9.91
N GLY A 15 16.83 -7.79 10.28
CA GLY A 15 16.94 -6.50 10.95
C GLY A 15 17.54 -5.40 10.06
N ILE A 16 17.44 -5.53 8.73
CA ILE A 16 18.05 -4.62 7.76
C ILE A 16 17.13 -3.40 7.59
N PRO A 17 17.61 -2.17 7.88
CA PRO A 17 16.85 -0.96 7.62
C PRO A 17 16.65 -0.70 6.12
N PHE A 18 15.46 -0.26 5.74
CA PHE A 18 15.16 0.09 4.34
C PHE A 18 14.09 1.18 4.23
N ALA A 19 14.10 1.87 3.09
CA ALA A 19 13.01 2.72 2.65
C ALA A 19 12.06 1.93 1.74
N LEU A 20 10.77 2.16 1.90
CA LEU A 20 9.70 1.56 1.10
C LEU A 20 8.93 2.69 0.41
N ALA A 21 8.99 2.69 -0.91
CA ALA A 21 8.17 3.48 -1.80
C ALA A 21 6.92 2.67 -2.18
N THR A 22 5.74 3.27 -2.07
CA THR A 22 4.45 2.66 -2.41
C THR A 22 3.65 3.60 -3.29
N VAL A 23 3.15 3.13 -4.43
CA VAL A 23 2.18 3.87 -5.25
C VAL A 23 0.87 3.97 -4.48
N VAL A 24 0.42 5.18 -4.18
CA VAL A 24 -0.80 5.44 -3.39
C VAL A 24 -1.95 6.00 -4.23
N ALA A 25 -1.65 6.61 -5.38
CA ALA A 25 -2.64 7.06 -6.34
C ALA A 25 -2.12 6.94 -7.77
N VAL A 26 -3.06 6.77 -8.70
CA VAL A 26 -2.83 6.76 -10.15
C VAL A 26 -3.90 7.65 -10.78
N HIS A 27 -3.47 8.58 -11.63
CA HIS A 27 -4.33 9.44 -12.42
C HIS A 27 -4.02 9.22 -13.91
N GLY A 28 -5.04 8.83 -14.69
CA GLY A 28 -4.84 8.44 -16.08
C GLY A 28 -4.21 7.06 -16.22
N SER A 29 -3.42 6.85 -17.27
CA SER A 29 -2.76 5.56 -17.52
C SER A 29 -1.43 5.49 -16.78
N ALA A 30 -1.23 4.44 -15.98
CA ALA A 30 0.06 4.13 -15.38
C ALA A 30 0.41 2.64 -15.55
N PRO A 31 1.69 2.29 -15.64
CA PRO A 31 2.16 0.91 -15.82
C PRO A 31 1.95 0.01 -14.60
N ARG A 32 1.67 0.59 -13.42
CA ARG A 32 1.45 -0.14 -12.17
C ARG A 32 0.27 0.46 -11.41
N ASP A 33 -0.50 -0.41 -10.78
CA ASP A 33 -1.66 -0.04 -9.95
C ASP A 33 -1.24 0.49 -8.57
N PRO A 34 -2.14 1.20 -7.85
CA PRO A 34 -1.96 1.50 -6.44
C PRO A 34 -1.60 0.25 -5.63
N GLY A 35 -0.62 0.39 -4.75
CA GLY A 35 -0.03 -0.69 -3.98
C GLY A 35 1.25 -1.30 -4.59
N ALA A 36 1.65 -0.93 -5.81
CA ALA A 36 2.98 -1.27 -6.31
C ALA A 36 4.08 -0.68 -5.41
N MET A 37 5.17 -1.42 -5.23
CA MET A 37 6.19 -1.12 -4.23
C MET A 37 7.59 -1.22 -4.79
N LEU A 38 8.49 -0.39 -4.26
CA LEU A 38 9.92 -0.46 -4.44
C LEU A 38 10.60 -0.25 -3.08
N ALA A 39 11.57 -1.09 -2.74
CA ALA A 39 12.26 -1.03 -1.46
C ALA A 39 13.78 -0.90 -1.64
N VAL A 40 14.39 0.05 -0.95
CA VAL A 40 15.84 0.36 -1.03
C VAL A 40 16.48 0.26 0.35
N ASP A 41 17.46 -0.62 0.53
CA ASP A 41 18.22 -0.77 1.79
C ASP A 41 19.52 0.05 1.78
N ALA A 42 20.18 0.23 2.92
CA ALA A 42 21.36 1.10 3.04
C ALA A 42 22.54 0.72 2.11
N ALA A 43 22.62 -0.54 1.66
CA ALA A 43 23.63 -0.98 0.69
C ALA A 43 23.34 -0.54 -0.75
N GLY A 44 22.13 -0.02 -1.01
CA GLY A 44 21.67 0.40 -2.33
C GLY A 44 20.93 -0.69 -3.09
N THR A 45 20.64 -1.83 -2.45
CA THR A 45 19.92 -2.92 -3.11
C THR A 45 18.46 -2.51 -3.30
N VAL A 46 18.00 -2.61 -4.54
CA VAL A 46 16.62 -2.30 -4.93
C VAL A 46 15.83 -3.58 -5.18
N VAL A 47 14.62 -3.66 -4.62
CA VAL A 47 13.67 -4.73 -4.91
C VAL A 47 12.31 -4.14 -5.24
N GLY A 48 11.65 -4.66 -6.27
CA GLY A 48 10.35 -4.16 -6.73
C GLY A 48 10.45 -3.04 -7.74
N SER A 49 9.30 -2.46 -8.06
CA SER A 49 9.16 -1.41 -9.06
C SER A 49 7.83 -0.69 -8.88
N VAL A 50 7.85 0.63 -9.09
CA VAL A 50 6.65 1.49 -9.03
C VAL A 50 6.15 1.90 -10.40
N SER A 51 6.99 1.87 -11.45
CA SER A 51 6.58 2.24 -12.81
C SER A 51 7.10 1.31 -13.93
N GLY A 52 8.06 0.44 -13.65
CA GLY A 52 8.69 -0.41 -14.66
C GLY A 52 9.84 0.26 -15.42
N GLY A 53 10.33 1.41 -14.96
CA GLY A 53 11.62 1.99 -15.40
C GLY A 53 11.66 3.50 -15.57
N CYS A 54 10.52 4.19 -15.60
CA CYS A 54 10.49 5.63 -15.93
C CYS A 54 10.95 6.52 -14.77
N VAL A 55 10.54 6.21 -13.54
CA VAL A 55 10.74 7.09 -12.37
C VAL A 55 11.58 6.42 -11.27
N GLU A 56 12.04 5.19 -11.49
CA GLU A 56 12.78 4.38 -10.52
C GLU A 56 14.05 5.07 -10.01
N GLY A 57 14.76 5.81 -10.88
CA GLY A 57 15.97 6.53 -10.49
C GLY A 57 15.69 7.65 -9.48
N ASP A 58 14.65 8.44 -9.71
CA ASP A 58 14.28 9.51 -8.77
C ASP A 58 13.71 8.93 -7.47
N VAL A 59 12.83 7.92 -7.57
CA VAL A 59 12.28 7.23 -6.40
C VAL A 59 13.39 6.60 -5.55
N TYR A 60 14.46 6.09 -6.19
CA TYR A 60 15.64 5.60 -5.48
C TYR A 60 16.32 6.71 -4.67
N GLU A 61 16.58 7.87 -5.27
CA GLU A 61 17.20 9.01 -4.57
C GLU A 61 16.32 9.52 -3.41
N VAL A 62 15.02 9.67 -3.63
CA VAL A 62 14.07 10.00 -2.57
C VAL A 62 14.11 8.96 -1.43
N ALA A 63 14.17 7.67 -1.78
CA ALA A 63 14.29 6.59 -0.79
C ALA A 63 15.63 6.64 -0.02
N ARG A 64 16.74 7.07 -0.65
CA ARG A 64 18.02 7.33 0.03
C ARG A 64 17.90 8.47 1.03
N GLU A 65 17.31 9.59 0.64
CA GLU A 65 17.12 10.75 1.52
C GLU A 65 16.27 10.39 2.74
N VAL A 66 15.13 9.71 2.52
CA VAL A 66 14.26 9.27 3.60
C VAL A 66 15.00 8.29 4.51
N LEU A 67 15.73 7.32 3.96
CA LEU A 67 16.52 6.39 4.79
C LEU A 67 17.61 7.11 5.60
N ALA A 68 18.22 8.15 5.04
CA ALA A 68 19.25 8.98 5.69
C ALA A 68 18.70 9.92 6.78
N GLY A 69 17.38 10.07 6.88
CA GLY A 69 16.73 10.80 7.97
C GLY A 69 15.70 11.85 7.54
N ALA A 70 15.47 12.04 6.23
CA ALA A 70 14.34 12.86 5.80
C ALA A 70 13.01 12.22 6.25
N GLY A 71 12.02 13.07 6.55
CA GLY A 71 10.68 12.61 6.94
C GLY A 71 9.97 11.86 5.81
N PRO A 72 8.99 11.00 6.15
CA PRO A 72 8.14 10.36 5.15
C PRO A 72 7.39 11.41 4.33
N ARG A 73 7.26 11.17 3.01
CA ARG A 73 6.62 12.12 2.10
C ARG A 73 5.98 11.44 0.90
N VAL A 74 4.98 12.09 0.32
CA VAL A 74 4.38 11.70 -0.95
C VAL A 74 5.02 12.52 -2.06
N VAL A 75 5.45 11.86 -3.14
CA VAL A 75 6.02 12.49 -4.34
C VAL A 75 5.13 12.16 -5.53
N ALA A 76 4.78 13.18 -6.30
CA ALA A 76 4.00 13.04 -7.52
C ALA A 76 4.92 12.97 -8.74
N TYR A 77 4.67 12.01 -9.62
CA TYR A 77 5.40 11.81 -10.87
C TYR A 77 4.42 11.80 -12.02
N GLY A 78 4.57 12.70 -12.98
CA GLY A 78 3.69 12.80 -14.14
C GLY A 78 4.25 13.71 -15.21
N ILE A 79 3.58 13.76 -16.35
CA ILE A 79 3.84 14.79 -17.36
C ILE A 79 3.09 16.04 -16.90
N SER A 80 3.78 16.99 -16.27
CA SER A 80 3.22 18.33 -16.05
C SER A 80 3.56 19.21 -17.25
N ASP A 81 2.56 19.81 -17.88
CA ASP A 81 2.77 20.84 -18.91
C ASP A 81 3.44 22.13 -18.37
N ASP A 82 3.51 22.30 -17.03
CA ASP A 82 3.99 23.53 -16.37
C ASP A 82 5.27 23.41 -15.54
N GLU A 83 5.85 22.22 -15.36
CA GLU A 83 7.19 22.04 -14.75
C GLU A 83 8.12 21.31 -15.71
N ALA A 84 8.91 22.07 -16.45
CA ALA A 84 9.86 21.60 -17.47
C ALA A 84 11.03 20.73 -16.94
N PHE A 85 10.95 20.17 -15.72
CA PHE A 85 12.01 19.39 -15.07
C PHE A 85 11.54 18.17 -14.26
N GLY A 86 10.25 17.81 -14.28
CA GLY A 86 9.76 16.60 -13.62
C GLY A 86 10.08 15.32 -14.41
N VAL A 87 10.57 14.27 -13.74
CA VAL A 87 10.69 12.93 -14.34
C VAL A 87 9.28 12.39 -14.58
N GLY A 88 8.84 12.42 -15.84
CA GLY A 88 7.48 12.05 -16.23
C GLY A 88 7.31 10.58 -16.61
N LEU A 89 6.08 10.09 -16.52
CA LEU A 89 5.69 8.79 -17.06
C LEU A 89 5.44 8.89 -18.56
N THR A 90 6.09 8.04 -19.36
CA THR A 90 5.93 8.01 -20.82
C THR A 90 4.53 7.58 -21.28
N CYS A 91 3.72 7.02 -20.39
CA CYS A 91 2.34 6.62 -20.65
C CYS A 91 1.30 7.74 -20.49
N GLY A 92 1.72 8.96 -20.12
CA GLY A 92 0.86 10.15 -20.07
C GLY A 92 -0.05 10.26 -18.85
N GLY A 93 0.14 9.43 -17.82
CA GLY A 93 -0.53 9.57 -16.53
C GLY A 93 0.38 10.14 -15.45
N THR A 94 -0.17 10.24 -14.24
CA THR A 94 0.53 10.66 -13.03
C THR A 94 0.38 9.59 -11.94
N ILE A 95 1.44 9.32 -11.19
CA ILE A 95 1.38 8.50 -9.98
C ILE A 95 1.82 9.30 -8.78
N GLU A 96 1.25 8.98 -7.63
CA GLU A 96 1.72 9.46 -6.34
C GLU A 96 2.37 8.32 -5.58
N VAL A 97 3.56 8.55 -5.03
CA VAL A 97 4.36 7.56 -4.35
C VAL A 97 4.66 8.04 -2.94
N LEU A 98 4.13 7.33 -1.94
CA LEU A 98 4.52 7.51 -0.54
C LEU A 98 5.87 6.82 -0.31
N VAL A 99 6.86 7.56 0.16
CA VAL A 99 8.15 7.03 0.59
C VAL A 99 8.30 7.18 2.09
N ARG A 100 8.56 6.07 2.78
CA ARG A 100 8.84 6.02 4.23
C ARG A 100 9.96 5.05 4.53
N ARG A 101 10.52 5.10 5.75
CA ARG A 101 11.54 4.15 6.22
C ARG A 101 11.02 3.19 7.28
N TYR A 102 11.75 2.08 7.41
CA TYR A 102 11.69 1.11 8.50
C TYR A 102 13.11 0.95 9.03
N VAL A 103 13.35 1.42 10.25
CA VAL A 103 14.72 1.47 10.79
C VAL A 103 14.82 0.85 12.17
N SER A 104 13.81 1.01 13.01
CA SER A 104 13.81 0.46 14.36
C SER A 104 13.38 -1.01 14.37
N ALA A 105 13.84 -1.77 15.36
CA ALA A 105 13.44 -3.16 15.55
C ALA A 105 11.92 -3.29 15.73
N VAL A 106 11.26 -2.31 16.37
CA VAL A 106 9.81 -2.30 16.56
C VAL A 106 9.10 -2.12 15.21
N GLU A 107 9.50 -1.15 14.39
CA GLU A 107 8.89 -0.93 13.08
C GLU A 107 9.05 -2.14 12.15
N LEU A 108 10.22 -2.78 12.17
CA LEU A 108 10.50 -3.99 11.39
C LEU A 108 9.68 -5.17 11.88
N ALA A 109 9.53 -5.35 13.19
CA ALA A 109 8.69 -6.40 13.78
C ALA A 109 7.19 -6.19 13.45
N ASP A 110 6.71 -4.95 13.55
CA ASP A 110 5.32 -4.61 13.19
C ASP A 110 5.04 -4.88 11.71
N LEU A 111 5.98 -4.52 10.83
CA LEU A 111 5.87 -4.82 9.41
C LEU A 111 5.93 -6.33 9.16
N ALA A 112 6.85 -7.07 9.80
CA ALA A 112 6.93 -8.52 9.69
C ALA A 112 5.60 -9.19 10.06
N ALA A 113 4.96 -8.76 11.15
CA ALA A 113 3.67 -9.29 11.58
C ALA A 113 2.55 -9.03 10.54
N LEU A 114 2.56 -7.87 9.88
CA LEU A 114 1.65 -7.60 8.76
C LEU A 114 1.95 -8.53 7.57
N LEU A 115 3.23 -8.67 7.18
CA LEU A 115 3.66 -9.54 6.08
C LEU A 115 3.33 -11.02 6.34
N ASP A 116 3.33 -11.46 7.60
CA ASP A 116 2.90 -12.80 8.01
C ASP A 116 1.41 -13.03 7.79
N LEU A 117 0.57 -12.07 8.13
CA LEU A 117 -0.87 -12.16 7.86
C LEU A 117 -1.15 -12.28 6.36
N ILE A 118 -0.46 -11.46 5.55
CA ILE A 118 -0.61 -11.47 4.09
C ILE A 118 -0.16 -12.81 3.51
N ALA A 119 1.00 -13.33 3.94
CA ALA A 119 1.53 -14.61 3.46
C ALA A 119 0.63 -15.80 3.85
N ALA A 120 -0.04 -15.72 5.00
CA ALA A 120 -0.97 -16.75 5.48
C ALA A 120 -2.41 -16.60 4.92
N ASP A 121 -2.63 -15.74 3.92
CA ASP A 121 -3.96 -15.42 3.35
C ASP A 121 -4.99 -14.99 4.40
N ARG A 122 -4.53 -14.38 5.50
CA ARG A 122 -5.38 -13.82 6.53
C ARG A 122 -5.79 -12.40 6.12
N PRO A 123 -7.10 -12.09 6.02
CA PRO A 123 -7.52 -10.77 5.61
C PRO A 123 -6.96 -9.70 6.56
N VAL A 124 -6.35 -8.66 6.00
CA VAL A 124 -5.80 -7.52 6.76
C VAL A 124 -5.79 -6.26 5.89
N ALA A 125 -5.94 -5.10 6.50
CA ALA A 125 -5.78 -3.81 5.85
C ALA A 125 -4.68 -2.99 6.55
N GLU A 126 -3.95 -2.20 5.77
CA GLU A 126 -3.01 -1.20 6.24
C GLU A 126 -3.53 0.17 5.82
N ALA A 127 -3.79 1.04 6.78
CA ALA A 127 -4.14 2.44 6.55
C ALA A 127 -2.94 3.32 6.87
N THR A 128 -2.57 4.21 5.96
CA THR A 128 -1.41 5.10 6.10
C THR A 128 -1.79 6.54 5.76
N VAL A 129 -1.44 7.49 6.63
CA VAL A 129 -1.63 8.92 6.37
C VAL A 129 -0.72 9.38 5.23
N LEU A 130 -1.30 10.05 4.24
CA LEU A 130 -0.58 10.62 3.10
C LEU A 130 -0.20 12.07 3.34
N SER A 131 -1.14 12.86 3.87
CA SER A 131 -0.99 14.30 4.08
C SER A 131 -2.06 14.84 5.01
N GLY A 132 -1.86 16.08 5.47
CA GLY A 132 -2.86 16.85 6.19
C GLY A 132 -2.51 17.11 7.65
N ALA A 133 -3.54 17.21 8.50
CA ALA A 133 -3.42 17.54 9.92
C ALA A 133 -2.82 16.42 10.79
N ALA A 134 -2.69 15.19 10.25
CA ALA A 134 -2.06 14.05 10.91
C ALA A 134 -0.64 13.82 10.35
N GLU A 135 0.20 13.14 11.13
CA GLU A 135 1.59 12.86 10.73
C GLU A 135 1.64 11.95 9.49
N THR A 136 2.23 12.44 8.39
CA THR A 136 2.45 11.65 7.18
C THR A 136 3.21 10.37 7.51
N GLY A 137 2.76 9.24 6.97
CA GLY A 137 3.35 7.92 7.25
C GLY A 137 2.88 7.26 8.54
N ALA A 138 2.11 7.94 9.40
CA ALA A 138 1.42 7.31 10.52
C ALA A 138 0.50 6.19 10.01
N ARG A 139 0.42 5.09 10.75
CA ARG A 139 -0.14 3.85 10.26
C ARG A 139 -1.03 3.15 11.28
N LEU A 140 -2.08 2.54 10.75
CA LEU A 140 -2.97 1.64 11.45
C LEU A 140 -3.13 0.32 10.69
N VAL A 141 -2.94 -0.81 11.37
CA VAL A 141 -3.18 -2.15 10.82
C VAL A 141 -4.52 -2.66 11.34
N VAL A 142 -5.42 -2.97 10.42
CA VAL A 142 -6.82 -3.29 10.70
C VAL A 142 -7.13 -4.72 10.28
N ARG A 143 -7.71 -5.50 11.21
CA ARG A 143 -8.17 -6.87 10.99
C ARG A 143 -9.69 -6.89 10.84
N PRO A 144 -10.29 -7.96 10.26
CA PRO A 144 -11.74 -8.13 10.20
C PRO A 144 -12.40 -7.97 11.56
N SER A 145 -13.69 -7.60 11.55
CA SER A 145 -14.46 -7.54 12.79
C SER A 145 -14.42 -8.89 13.52
N GLY A 146 -14.19 -8.86 14.84
CA GLY A 146 -14.04 -10.06 15.67
C GLY A 146 -12.66 -10.73 15.62
N ALA A 147 -11.75 -10.30 14.74
CA ALA A 147 -10.38 -10.84 14.65
C ALA A 147 -9.35 -10.08 15.50
N GLY A 148 -9.82 -9.34 16.51
CA GLY A 148 -9.01 -8.51 17.41
C GLY A 148 -9.06 -7.01 17.08
N PRO A 149 -8.43 -6.18 17.93
CA PRO A 149 -8.36 -4.73 17.73
C PRO A 149 -7.41 -4.36 16.57
N ALA A 150 -7.56 -3.14 16.08
CA ALA A 150 -6.55 -2.51 15.23
C ALA A 150 -5.27 -2.26 16.04
N THR A 151 -4.13 -2.21 15.36
CA THR A 151 -2.80 -2.01 15.96
C THR A 151 -2.08 -0.86 15.27
N GLY A 152 -1.46 0.04 16.03
CA GLY A 152 -0.93 1.31 15.53
C GLY A 152 -1.84 2.49 15.87
N THR A 153 -1.50 3.67 15.36
CA THR A 153 -2.29 4.90 15.52
C THR A 153 -1.99 5.88 14.40
N LEU A 154 -2.99 6.69 14.06
CA LEU A 154 -2.94 7.81 13.12
C LEU A 154 -2.85 9.16 13.86
N GLY A 155 -2.70 9.13 15.20
CA GLY A 155 -2.46 10.31 16.03
C GLY A 155 -3.68 10.77 16.84
N SER A 156 -4.88 10.24 16.60
CA SER A 156 -6.04 10.50 17.47
C SER A 156 -7.01 9.32 17.52
N GLU A 157 -7.63 9.11 18.68
CA GLU A 157 -8.60 8.02 18.88
C GLU A 157 -9.80 8.10 17.93
N GLY A 158 -10.27 9.32 17.65
CA GLY A 158 -11.38 9.55 16.72
C GLY A 158 -11.03 9.18 15.28
N LEU A 159 -9.83 9.56 14.82
CA LEU A 159 -9.33 9.18 13.50
C LEU A 159 -9.09 7.67 13.41
N ASP A 160 -8.50 7.07 14.44
CA ASP A 160 -8.26 5.62 14.51
C ASP A 160 -9.56 4.83 14.44
N ALA A 161 -10.60 5.27 15.17
CA ALA A 161 -11.91 4.63 15.15
C ALA A 161 -12.59 4.75 13.78
N ALA A 162 -12.61 5.94 13.19
CA ALA A 162 -13.23 6.19 11.88
C ALA A 162 -12.55 5.39 10.76
N VAL A 163 -11.22 5.43 10.71
CA VAL A 163 -10.44 4.70 9.70
C VAL A 163 -10.54 3.20 9.90
N THR A 164 -10.57 2.70 11.15
CA THR A 164 -10.78 1.27 11.42
C THR A 164 -12.10 0.76 10.84
N ASP A 165 -13.18 1.52 11.01
CA ASP A 165 -14.51 1.16 10.51
C ASP A 165 -14.52 1.11 8.98
N ASP A 166 -14.05 2.17 8.33
CA ASP A 166 -14.01 2.25 6.87
C ASP A 166 -13.06 1.20 6.27
N ALA A 167 -11.91 0.95 6.89
CA ALA A 167 -10.95 -0.05 6.45
C ALA A 167 -11.50 -1.48 6.54
N ARG A 168 -12.34 -1.79 7.54
CA ARG A 168 -13.04 -3.08 7.59
C ARG A 168 -14.05 -3.22 6.47
N GLY A 169 -14.78 -2.16 6.14
CA GLY A 169 -15.70 -2.13 5.00
C GLY A 169 -14.99 -2.39 3.67
N LEU A 170 -13.89 -1.68 3.43
CA LEU A 170 -13.05 -1.87 2.25
C LEU A 170 -12.44 -3.28 2.19
N LEU A 171 -11.95 -3.79 3.33
CA LEU A 171 -11.36 -5.13 3.42
C LEU A 171 -12.37 -6.22 3.11
N ALA A 172 -13.60 -6.09 3.59
CA ALA A 172 -14.68 -7.04 3.30
C ALA A 172 -15.03 -7.08 1.80
N GLN A 173 -14.81 -5.97 1.08
CA GLN A 173 -15.03 -5.87 -0.37
C GLN A 173 -13.79 -6.21 -1.19
N GLY A 174 -12.61 -6.35 -0.57
CA GLY A 174 -11.34 -6.51 -1.27
C GLY A 174 -10.93 -5.25 -2.06
N HIS A 175 -11.38 -4.07 -1.63
CA HIS A 175 -11.11 -2.80 -2.30
C HIS A 175 -10.00 -2.02 -1.59
N THR A 176 -9.15 -1.34 -2.35
CA THR A 176 -8.12 -0.42 -1.86
C THR A 176 -8.50 1.00 -2.30
N ALA A 177 -8.38 1.98 -1.42
CA ALA A 177 -8.79 3.36 -1.73
C ALA A 177 -8.10 4.38 -0.82
N THR A 178 -8.01 5.61 -1.31
CA THR A 178 -7.70 6.79 -0.48
C THR A 178 -9.01 7.38 0.04
N GLN A 179 -9.09 7.60 1.35
CA GLN A 179 -10.22 8.21 2.03
C GLN A 179 -9.81 9.52 2.70
N TRP A 180 -10.79 10.40 2.90
CA TRP A 180 -10.58 11.74 3.44
C TRP A 180 -11.37 11.95 4.73
N TYR A 181 -10.71 12.53 5.73
CA TYR A 181 -11.23 12.74 7.07
C TYR A 181 -10.94 14.15 7.57
N GLY A 182 -11.59 14.52 8.67
CA GLY A 182 -11.21 15.66 9.51
C GLY A 182 -10.07 15.28 10.44
N ALA A 183 -9.48 16.28 11.10
CA ALA A 183 -8.34 16.09 12.01
C ALA A 183 -8.59 15.06 13.14
N HIS A 184 -9.85 14.80 13.48
CA HIS A 184 -10.27 13.86 14.51
C HIS A 184 -11.19 12.74 13.97
N GLY A 185 -11.11 12.43 12.67
CA GLY A 185 -11.88 11.34 12.07
C GLY A 185 -13.28 11.71 11.60
N GLN A 186 -13.64 13.00 11.61
CA GLN A 186 -14.93 13.44 11.05
C GLN A 186 -15.00 13.08 9.56
N ARG A 187 -16.09 12.44 9.15
CA ARG A 187 -16.29 12.07 7.74
C ARG A 187 -16.73 13.29 6.92
N ARG A 188 -16.46 13.26 5.60
CA ARG A 188 -16.78 14.33 4.63
C ARG A 188 -16.01 15.64 4.80
N MET A 189 -14.85 15.57 5.46
CA MET A 189 -13.87 16.65 5.52
C MET A 189 -12.65 16.27 4.66
N GLN A 190 -11.77 17.21 4.37
CA GLN A 190 -10.57 17.01 3.54
C GLN A 190 -9.30 17.49 4.25
N GLU A 191 -9.21 17.24 5.55
CA GLU A 191 -8.08 17.69 6.37
C GLU A 191 -6.99 16.63 6.53
N VAL A 192 -7.34 15.35 6.37
CA VAL A 192 -6.40 14.21 6.45
C VAL A 192 -6.70 13.23 5.33
N ALA A 193 -5.71 12.95 4.49
CA ALA A 193 -5.79 11.92 3.46
C ALA A 193 -5.19 10.61 3.99
N VAL A 194 -5.92 9.51 3.87
CA VAL A 194 -5.48 8.19 4.34
C VAL A 194 -5.62 7.17 3.22
N PHE A 195 -4.51 6.55 2.81
CA PHE A 195 -4.51 5.42 1.89
C PHE A 195 -4.77 4.13 2.65
N ILE A 196 -5.87 3.46 2.33
CA ILE A 196 -6.27 2.19 2.94
C ILE A 196 -6.06 1.08 1.91
N ARG A 197 -5.00 0.30 2.14
CA ARG A 197 -4.65 -0.85 1.31
C ARG A 197 -5.15 -2.14 1.95
N THR A 198 -5.86 -2.95 1.18
CA THR A 198 -6.45 -4.19 1.66
C THR A 198 -5.79 -5.42 1.05
N TYR A 199 -5.70 -6.46 1.86
CA TYR A 199 -5.18 -7.77 1.50
C TYR A 199 -6.25 -8.80 1.81
N ALA A 200 -7.25 -8.90 0.93
CA ALA A 200 -8.24 -9.96 1.00
C ALA A 200 -7.74 -11.22 0.27
N PRO A 201 -8.11 -12.42 0.72
CA PRO A 201 -7.91 -13.63 -0.07
C PRO A 201 -8.74 -13.55 -1.37
N PRO A 202 -8.33 -14.26 -2.43
CA PRO A 202 -9.10 -14.32 -3.67
C PRO A 202 -10.58 -14.70 -3.42
N PRO A 203 -11.54 -14.04 -4.09
CA PRO A 203 -12.95 -14.38 -3.95
C PRO A 203 -13.20 -15.83 -4.42
N ARG A 204 -14.23 -16.47 -3.86
CA ARG A 204 -14.54 -17.87 -4.19
C ARG A 204 -15.61 -17.97 -5.26
N MET A 205 -15.39 -18.79 -6.27
CA MET A 205 -16.42 -19.14 -7.25
C MET A 205 -16.91 -20.56 -6.97
N LEU A 206 -18.19 -20.70 -6.59
CA LEU A 206 -18.79 -22.00 -6.33
C LEU A 206 -19.55 -22.48 -7.55
N VAL A 207 -19.05 -23.53 -8.21
CA VAL A 207 -19.67 -24.13 -9.40
C VAL A 207 -20.44 -25.38 -8.99
N PHE A 208 -21.75 -25.38 -9.19
CA PHE A 208 -22.62 -26.51 -8.88
C PHE A 208 -22.97 -27.26 -10.17
N GLY A 209 -22.55 -28.53 -10.25
CA GLY A 209 -22.72 -29.41 -11.41
C GLY A 209 -21.42 -29.59 -12.20
N ALA A 210 -20.93 -30.83 -12.30
CA ALA A 210 -19.65 -31.17 -12.93
C ALA A 210 -19.84 -31.68 -14.37
N ILE A 211 -20.32 -30.79 -15.24
CA ILE A 211 -20.52 -31.04 -16.67
C ILE A 211 -19.48 -30.31 -17.52
N ASP A 212 -19.43 -30.56 -18.83
CA ASP A 212 -18.43 -29.97 -19.73
C ASP A 212 -18.39 -28.43 -19.69
N HIS A 213 -19.55 -27.79 -19.52
CA HIS A 213 -19.65 -26.34 -19.35
C HIS A 213 -19.00 -25.83 -18.06
N ALA A 214 -19.03 -26.61 -16.98
CA ALA A 214 -18.44 -26.24 -15.70
C ALA A 214 -16.92 -26.07 -15.80
N ALA A 215 -16.25 -26.87 -16.65
CA ALA A 215 -14.82 -26.71 -16.91
C ALA A 215 -14.52 -25.37 -17.59
N ALA A 216 -15.35 -24.94 -18.54
CA ALA A 216 -15.20 -23.63 -19.19
C ALA A 216 -15.45 -22.49 -18.20
N THR A 217 -16.51 -22.60 -17.38
CA THR A 217 -16.82 -21.63 -16.32
C THR A 217 -15.69 -21.50 -15.30
N ALA A 218 -15.13 -22.61 -14.81
CA ALA A 218 -14.03 -22.60 -13.86
C ALA A 218 -12.75 -21.94 -14.43
N ARG A 219 -12.45 -22.15 -15.73
CA ARG A 219 -11.33 -21.47 -16.39
C ARG A 219 -11.51 -19.94 -16.43
N ILE A 220 -12.71 -19.46 -16.74
CA ILE A 220 -13.03 -18.03 -16.71
C ILE A 220 -12.91 -17.49 -15.29
N GLY A 221 -13.44 -18.22 -14.30
CA GLY A 221 -13.31 -17.86 -12.88
C GLY A 221 -11.85 -17.69 -12.46
N SER A 222 -11.00 -18.67 -12.77
CA SER A 222 -9.57 -18.61 -12.47
C SER A 222 -8.87 -17.43 -13.17
N PHE A 223 -9.20 -17.16 -14.45
CA PHE A 223 -8.68 -16.00 -15.16
C PHE A 223 -9.06 -14.67 -14.50
N LEU A 224 -10.29 -14.57 -13.98
CA LEU A 224 -10.78 -13.40 -13.25
C LEU A 224 -10.25 -13.32 -11.80
N GLY A 225 -9.37 -14.24 -11.39
CA GLY A 225 -8.77 -14.26 -10.06
C GLY A 225 -9.62 -14.90 -8.97
N TYR A 226 -10.67 -15.65 -9.32
CA TYR A 226 -11.41 -16.45 -8.35
C TYR A 226 -10.66 -17.75 -8.01
N ARG A 227 -10.87 -18.22 -6.77
CA ARG A 227 -10.51 -19.57 -6.33
C ARG A 227 -11.70 -20.52 -6.37
#